data_AF-A0A7X7TT90-F1
#
_entry.id   AF-A0A7X7TT90-F1
#
_cell.length_a   1.000
_cell.length_b   1.000
_cell.length_c   1.000
_cell.angle_alpha   90.00
_cell.angle_beta   90.00
_cell.angle_gamma   90.00
#
_symmetry.space_group_name_H-M   'P 1'
#
loop_
_entity.id
_entity.type
_entity.pdbx_description
1 polymer ?
#
loop_
_entity_poly.entity_id
_entity_poly.type
_entity_poly.pdbx_seq_one_letter_code
_entity_poly.pdbx_strand_id
1 'polypeptide(L)'
;MLVASLTIGACYIFEGDLIFGIIIFVFSTVFLLGFREFGKPSYSYRIAHIYVGSILIAITSGYILASFLFSLVNLIIGEEVMNLKISDILLMSLGVYSSYNIYRLRKNAIRPEKKDIG
;
A
#
# COMPACT_ATOMS: atom_id res chain seq x y z
N MET A 1 -2.55 7.45 4.59
CA MET A 1 -1.99 6.72 3.43
C MET A 1 -0.99 7.58 2.69
N LEU A 2 -1.39 8.71 2.08
CA LEU A 2 -0.46 9.62 1.40
C LEU A 2 0.77 9.99 2.24
N VAL A 3 0.59 10.58 3.42
CA VAL A 3 1.71 10.99 4.27
C VAL A 3 2.59 9.78 4.65
N ALA A 4 1.97 8.67 5.06
CA ALA A 4 2.68 7.46 5.42
C ALA A 4 3.50 6.89 4.24
N SER A 5 2.93 6.83 3.03
CA SER A 5 3.63 6.33 1.85
C SER A 5 4.76 7.27 1.43
N LEU A 6 4.57 8.59 1.52
CA LEU A 6 5.65 9.56 1.29
C LEU A 6 6.80 9.39 2.30
N THR A 7 6.48 9.23 3.58
CA THR A 7 7.49 8.98 4.62
C THR A 7 8.25 7.68 4.37
N ILE A 8 7.56 6.60 4.03
CA ILE A 8 8.20 5.31 3.70
C ILE A 8 9.09 5.44 2.47
N GLY A 9 8.63 6.12 1.41
CA GLY A 9 9.43 6.38 0.21
C GLY A 9 10.71 7.16 0.54
N ALA A 10 10.62 8.17 1.41
CA ALA A 10 11.79 8.90 1.89
C ALA A 10 12.74 8.01 2.70
N CYS A 11 12.22 7.15 3.58
CA CYS A 11 13.03 6.19 4.33
C CYS A 11 13.83 5.27 3.40
N TYR A 12 13.22 4.70 2.36
CA TYR A 12 13.94 3.87 1.37
C TYR A 12 15.06 4.64 0.67
N ILE A 13 14.85 5.92 0.34
CA ILE A 13 15.93 6.76 -0.22
C ILE A 13 17.08 6.92 0.77
N PHE A 14 16.80 7.21 2.03
CA PHE A 14 17.84 7.37 3.07
C PHE A 14 18.59 6.06 3.37
N GLU A 15 17.92 4.92 3.22
CA GLU A 15 18.51 3.59 3.39
C GLU A 15 19.20 3.04 2.12
N GLY A 16 19.30 3.85 1.06
CA GLY A 16 20.05 3.55 -0.17
C GLY A 16 19.26 2.86 -1.29
N ASP A 17 17.98 2.53 -1.08
CA ASP A 17 17.14 1.85 -2.08
C ASP A 17 16.38 2.86 -2.94
N LEU A 18 17.12 3.64 -3.73
CA LEU A 18 16.56 4.73 -4.54
C LEU A 18 15.41 4.29 -5.45
N ILE A 19 15.57 3.17 -6.15
CA ILE A 19 14.55 2.66 -7.08
C ILE A 19 13.26 2.35 -6.34
N PHE A 20 13.36 1.67 -5.20
CA PHE A 20 12.21 1.28 -4.41
C PHE A 20 11.50 2.49 -3.80
N GLY A 21 12.29 3.45 -3.27
CA GLY A 21 11.76 4.74 -2.81
C GLY A 21 10.99 5.50 -3.89
N ILE A 22 11.54 5.59 -5.11
CA ILE A 22 10.87 6.23 -6.25
C ILE A 22 9.55 5.53 -6.60
N ILE A 23 9.51 4.19 -6.60
CA ILE A 23 8.29 3.43 -6.85
C ILE A 23 7.21 3.80 -5.81
N ILE A 24 7.57 3.85 -4.52
CA ILE A 24 6.64 4.25 -3.46
C ILE A 24 6.17 5.71 -3.62
N PHE A 25 7.04 6.62 -4.09
CA PHE A 25 6.63 7.99 -4.43
C PHE A 25 5.64 8.02 -5.60
N VAL A 26 5.87 7.24 -6.66
CA VAL A 26 4.94 7.11 -7.79
C VAL A 26 3.57 6.63 -7.30
N PHE A 27 3.52 5.59 -6.45
CA PHE A 27 2.26 5.13 -5.87
C PHE A 27 1.60 6.19 -4.98
N SER A 28 2.40 7.00 -4.28
CA SER A 28 1.88 8.09 -3.46
C SER A 28 1.12 9.13 -4.27
N THR A 29 1.48 9.36 -5.54
CA THR A 29 0.75 10.28 -6.42
C THR A 29 -0.71 9.87 -6.65
N VAL A 30 -1.02 8.56 -6.62
CA VAL A 30 -2.40 8.05 -6.71
C VAL A 30 -3.26 8.60 -5.57
N PHE A 31 -2.71 8.69 -4.36
CA PHE A 31 -3.44 9.29 -3.24
C PHE A 31 -3.58 10.81 -3.36
N LEU A 32 -2.61 11.48 -4.00
CA LEU A 32 -2.58 12.93 -4.18
C LEU A 32 -3.64 13.38 -5.20
N LEU A 33 -3.78 12.63 -6.30
CA LEU A 33 -4.83 12.86 -7.31
C LEU A 33 -6.24 12.67 -6.72
N GLY A 34 -6.41 11.73 -5.79
CA GLY A 34 -7.65 11.57 -5.04
C GLY A 34 -7.99 12.73 -4.08
N PHE A 35 -7.04 13.61 -3.76
CA PHE A 35 -7.24 14.79 -2.92
C PHE A 35 -7.51 16.08 -3.71
N ARG A 36 -7.03 16.20 -4.96
CA ARG A 36 -6.98 17.50 -5.68
C ARG A 36 -8.30 17.92 -6.35
N GLU A 37 -9.30 17.05 -6.45
CA GLU A 37 -10.63 17.38 -7.00
C GLU A 37 -11.59 17.98 -5.97
N PHE A 38 -11.11 18.95 -5.18
CA PHE A 38 -11.98 19.82 -4.38
C PHE A 38 -12.79 20.73 -5.32
N GLY A 39 -13.98 20.27 -5.71
CA GLY A 39 -14.90 21.09 -6.51
C GLY A 39 -16.24 20.42 -6.81
N LYS A 40 -16.23 19.15 -7.22
CA LYS A 40 -17.41 18.27 -7.34
C LYS A 40 -16.98 16.81 -7.28
N PRO A 41 -16.85 16.20 -6.09
CA PRO A 41 -16.44 14.81 -5.99
C PRO A 41 -17.68 13.93 -6.10
N SER A 42 -17.77 13.11 -7.15
CA SER A 42 -18.49 11.85 -6.96
C SER A 42 -17.71 11.09 -5.90
N TYR A 43 -18.33 10.82 -4.75
CA TYR A 43 -17.76 10.04 -3.64
C TYR A 43 -17.08 8.74 -4.11
N SER A 44 -17.56 8.20 -5.24
CA SER A 44 -17.00 7.05 -5.98
C SER A 44 -15.54 7.23 -6.43
N TYR A 45 -15.14 8.41 -6.94
CA TYR A 45 -13.79 8.61 -7.51
C TYR A 45 -12.69 8.62 -6.45
N ARG A 46 -12.96 9.25 -5.31
CA ARG A 46 -12.06 9.22 -4.14
C ARG A 46 -11.91 7.80 -3.59
N ILE A 47 -13.01 7.04 -3.55
CA ILE A 47 -12.98 5.63 -3.16
C ILE A 47 -12.11 4.82 -4.12
N ALA A 48 -12.23 5.04 -5.43
CA ALA A 48 -11.42 4.35 -6.43
C ALA A 48 -9.91 4.59 -6.21
N HIS A 49 -9.49 5.83 -5.95
CA HIS A 49 -8.07 6.14 -5.70
C HIS A 49 -7.54 5.51 -4.41
N ILE A 50 -8.33 5.55 -3.33
CA ILE A 50 -7.95 4.87 -2.08
C ILE A 50 -7.88 3.36 -2.31
N TYR A 51 -8.80 2.78 -3.07
CA TYR A 51 -8.84 1.35 -3.38
C TYR A 51 -7.62 0.92 -4.20
N VAL A 52 -7.35 1.57 -5.34
CA VAL A 52 -6.22 1.28 -6.22
C VAL A 52 -4.89 1.49 -5.49
N GLY A 53 -4.73 2.63 -4.80
CA GLY A 53 -3.53 2.88 -4.01
C GLY A 53 -3.33 1.86 -2.89
N SER A 54 -4.40 1.38 -2.26
CA SER A 54 -4.31 0.29 -1.26
C SER A 54 -3.84 -1.02 -1.88
N ILE A 55 -4.31 -1.37 -3.09
CA ILE A 55 -3.85 -2.56 -3.82
C ILE A 55 -2.36 -2.48 -4.11
N LEU A 56 -1.89 -1.35 -4.64
CA LEU A 56 -0.47 -1.16 -4.97
C LEU A 56 0.41 -1.36 -3.74
N ILE A 57 0.08 -0.71 -2.62
CA ILE A 57 0.84 -0.86 -1.37
C ILE A 57 0.77 -2.29 -0.82
N ALA A 58 -0.39 -2.94 -0.88
CA ALA A 58 -0.54 -4.32 -0.40
C ALA A 58 0.30 -5.31 -1.23
N ILE A 59 0.34 -5.16 -2.55
CA ILE A 59 1.17 -6.00 -3.43
C ILE A 59 2.65 -5.80 -3.12
N THR A 60 3.11 -4.55 -2.99
CA THR A 60 4.52 -4.26 -2.72
C THR A 60 4.95 -4.74 -1.34
N SER A 61 4.11 -4.54 -0.33
CA SER A 61 4.31 -5.12 1.00
C SER A 61 4.34 -6.65 0.95
N GLY A 62 3.45 -7.26 0.19
CA GLY A 62 3.39 -8.72 0.01
C GLY A 62 4.64 -9.26 -0.68
N TYR A 63 5.20 -8.53 -1.65
CA TYR A 63 6.46 -8.87 -2.29
C TYR A 63 7.62 -8.90 -1.28
N ILE A 64 7.77 -7.85 -0.46
CA ILE A 64 8.85 -7.81 0.56
C ILE A 64 8.66 -8.94 1.59
N LEU A 65 7.43 -9.16 2.06
CA LEU A 65 7.13 -10.25 2.99
C LEU A 65 7.45 -11.62 2.37
N ALA A 66 7.08 -11.85 1.11
CA ALA A 66 7.37 -13.09 0.41
C ALA A 66 8.88 -13.28 0.26
N SER A 67 9.63 -12.26 -0.18
CA SER A 67 11.09 -12.29 -0.29
C SER A 67 11.75 -12.64 1.04
N PHE A 68 11.28 -12.03 2.14
CA PHE A 68 11.77 -12.35 3.47
C PHE A 68 11.48 -13.80 3.85
N LEU A 69 10.24 -14.28 3.67
CA LEU A 69 9.87 -15.66 3.97
C LEU A 69 10.63 -16.67 3.13
N PHE A 70 10.87 -16.39 1.85
CA PHE A 70 11.69 -17.22 0.98
C PHE A 70 13.16 -17.24 1.45
N SER A 71 13.68 -16.10 1.91
CA SER A 71 15.03 -16.04 2.47
C SER A 71 15.20 -16.86 3.75
N LEU A 72 14.11 -17.24 4.44
CA LEU A 72 14.22 -18.17 5.58
C LEU A 72 14.68 -19.57 5.14
N VAL A 73 14.48 -19.95 3.87
CA VAL A 73 15.03 -21.20 3.32
C VAL A 73 16.56 -21.19 3.36
N ASN A 74 17.20 -20.02 3.27
CA ASN A 74 18.65 -19.88 3.35
C ASN A 74 19.22 -20.38 4.69
N LEU A 75 18.44 -20.33 5.78
CA LEU A 75 18.85 -20.90 7.08
C LEU A 75 19.12 -22.41 6.99
N ILE A 76 18.44 -23.12 6.09
CA ILE A 76 18.62 -24.56 5.88
C ILE A 76 19.93 -24.83 5.13
N ILE A 77 20.34 -23.90 4.26
CA ILE A 77 21.51 -24.02 3.38
C ILE A 77 22.77 -23.41 4.04
N GLY A 78 22.61 -22.69 5.16
CA GLY A 78 23.69 -22.00 5.87
C GLY A 78 24.05 -20.64 5.27
N GLU A 79 23.17 -20.07 4.46
CA GLU A 79 23.31 -18.73 3.89
C GLU A 79 22.64 -17.67 4.77
N GLU A 80 23.00 -16.40 4.55
CA GLU A 80 22.41 -15.27 5.27
C GLU A 80 20.94 -15.05 4.86
N VAL A 81 20.13 -14.66 5.85
CA VAL A 81 18.72 -14.30 5.67
C VAL A 81 18.62 -12.84 5.23
N MET A 82 17.60 -12.51 4.46
CA MET A 82 17.30 -11.13 4.12
C MET A 82 17.11 -10.29 5.40
N ASN A 83 17.93 -9.25 5.57
CA ASN A 83 17.75 -8.30 6.65
C ASN A 83 16.62 -7.33 6.32
N LEU A 84 15.61 -7.27 7.19
CA LEU A 84 14.50 -6.33 7.07
C LEU A 84 14.95 -4.94 7.54
N LYS A 85 14.74 -3.96 6.68
CA LYS A 85 14.97 -2.55 6.99
C LYS A 85 13.81 -1.96 7.77
N ILE A 86 14.01 -0.78 8.36
CA ILE A 86 12.92 -0.07 9.05
C ILE A 86 11.83 0.31 8.04
N SER A 87 12.23 0.75 6.84
CA SER A 87 11.30 1.02 5.74
C SER A 87 10.43 -0.19 5.37
N ASP A 88 10.98 -1.41 5.35
CA ASP A 88 10.25 -2.65 5.08
C ASP A 88 9.17 -2.89 6.13
N ILE A 89 9.51 -2.74 7.41
CA ILE A 89 8.56 -2.93 8.52
C ILE A 89 7.42 -1.91 8.46
N LEU A 90 7.76 -0.64 8.16
CA LEU A 90 6.76 0.41 7.98
C LEU A 90 5.86 0.14 6.77
N LEU A 91 6.43 -0.32 5.66
CA LEU A 91 5.68 -0.71 4.47
C LEU A 91 4.75 -1.89 4.74
N MET A 92 5.22 -2.91 5.48
CA MET A 92 4.39 -4.04 5.89
C MET A 92 3.21 -3.60 6.76
N SER A 93 3.46 -2.71 7.71
CA SER A 93 2.40 -2.14 8.57
C SER A 93 1.35 -1.38 7.75
N LEU A 94 1.80 -0.56 6.79
CA LEU A 94 0.90 0.11 5.86
C LEU A 94 0.19 -0.87 4.91
N GLY A 95 0.85 -1.98 4.55
CA GLY A 95 0.30 -3.08 3.75
C GLY A 95 -0.87 -3.79 4.44
N VAL A 96 -0.77 -4.06 5.75
CA VAL A 96 -1.87 -4.59 6.56
C VAL A 96 -3.05 -3.63 6.57
N TYR A 97 -2.80 -2.34 6.83
CA TYR A 97 -3.83 -1.31 6.79
C TYR A 97 -4.49 -1.19 5.41
N SER A 98 -3.68 -1.31 4.35
CA SER A 98 -4.16 -1.27 2.96
C SER A 98 -5.04 -2.47 2.63
N SER A 99 -4.66 -3.67 3.06
CA SER A 99 -5.47 -4.89 2.94
C SER A 99 -6.84 -4.74 3.62
N TYR A 100 -6.87 -4.15 4.82
CA TYR A 100 -8.13 -3.82 5.49
C TYR A 100 -8.98 -2.84 4.68
N ASN A 101 -8.38 -1.80 4.11
CA ASN A 101 -9.10 -0.85 3.25
C ASN A 101 -9.68 -1.51 2.00
N ILE A 102 -8.93 -2.39 1.33
CA ILE A 102 -9.41 -3.16 0.17
C ILE A 102 -10.66 -3.94 0.57
N TYR A 103 -10.59 -4.70 1.67
CA TYR A 103 -11.72 -5.49 2.16
C TYR A 103 -12.95 -4.62 2.47
N ARG A 104 -12.74 -3.53 3.23
CA ARG A 104 -13.81 -2.60 3.62
C ARG A 104 -14.47 -1.91 2.43
N LEU A 105 -13.67 -1.39 1.50
CA LEU A 105 -14.17 -0.66 0.33
C LEU A 105 -14.86 -1.60 -0.66
N ARG A 106 -14.33 -2.82 -0.86
CA ARG A 106 -14.99 -3.86 -1.66
C ARG A 106 -16.36 -4.19 -1.09
N LYS A 107 -16.48 -4.37 0.24
CA LYS A 107 -17.76 -4.65 0.91
C LYS A 107 -18.77 -3.51 0.74
N ASN A 108 -18.31 -2.26 0.80
CA ASN A 108 -19.17 -1.08 0.67
C ASN A 108 -19.59 -0.82 -0.78
N ALA A 109 -18.75 -1.14 -1.76
CA ALA A 109 -19.08 -1.01 -3.19
C ALA A 109 -20.01 -2.11 -3.71
N ILE A 110 -20.03 -3.30 -3.07
CA ILE A 110 -20.86 -4.44 -3.47
C ILE A 110 -22.24 -4.45 -2.77
N ARG A 111 -22.47 -3.61 -1.74
CA ARG A 111 -23.83 -3.48 -1.18
C ARG A 111 -24.71 -2.81 -2.22
N PRO A 112 -25.71 -3.51 -2.81
CA PRO A 112 -26.70 -2.83 -3.63
C PRO A 112 -27.36 -1.79 -2.73
N GLU A 113 -27.59 -0.60 -3.28
CA GLU A 113 -28.43 0.40 -2.64
C GLU A 113 -29.65 -0.33 -2.08
N LYS A 114 -29.85 -0.24 -0.78
CA LYS A 114 -31.10 -0.67 -0.16
C LYS A 114 -32.13 0.22 -0.84
N LYS A 115 -32.86 -0.33 -1.82
CA LYS A 115 -34.05 0.34 -2.36
C LYS A 115 -34.94 0.55 -1.14
N ASP A 116 -35.00 1.78 -0.66
CA ASP A 116 -36.09 2.20 0.19
C ASP A 116 -37.33 2.09 -0.69
N ILE A 117 -38.02 0.97 -0.55
CA ILE A 117 -39.35 0.76 -1.08
C ILE A 117 -40.23 1.61 -0.15
N GLY A 118 -40.49 2.85 -0.58
CA GLY A 118 -41.55 3.68 0.00
C GLY A 118 -42.92 3.08 -0.28
#